data_AF-A0A962TSF9-F1
#
_entry.id   AF-A0A962TSF9-F1
#
_cell.length_a   1.000
_cell.length_b   1.000
_cell.length_c   1.000
_cell.angle_alpha   90.00
_cell.angle_beta   90.00
_cell.angle_gamma   90.00
#
_symmetry.space_group_name_H-M   'P 1'
#
loop_
_entity.id
_entity.type
_entity.pdbx_description
1 polymer ?
#
loop_
_entity_poly.entity_id
_entity_poly.type
_entity_poly.pdbx_seq_one_letter_code
_entity_poly.pdbx_strand_id
1 'polypeptide(L)'
;MPIDRQSATHVCNAIKRQIQEEYPELNLNFILHEEGKRKKAIAAAAPYFQDHPAGNKILRYITKSQDRNIRGNRTCFIGLAEHYSSGFLNFFRSYEVLAPCFVNYDRFNSVENLRNHVYYMVWLALELHRDIKEGKDVTLPNGPDGIIIANLKPLELYHRNLTADIFSATLQALIGQKTAIHDLALHRMNDTLLPQKGYIAETFPFPISLETLDFLFSESMKNKKRESPLPQAVKMTREIGMTYKPQSLQQWRSFALPAQEMAWSGHDPETILGAALYSSENTYVRAIADMVSEHTGIKPQMITTTNSYNPFTKQEANRHLHEKTCQQTFNNLIYRIRGPQDYKIFVEEAARQNKDLSECRPTGWCAHALLCVALAIEKSSTENSELIQKEAEDIFKEMSARTSWTDILHFSRTVFMRNREGLPTNPVSLINIAARNPEYKYIRTALEKTTPKKSA
;
A
#
# COMPACT_ATOMS: atom_id res chain seq x y z
N MET A 1 16.92 1.60 -15.75
CA MET A 1 16.64 0.32 -16.46
C MET A 1 16.28 -0.72 -15.41
N PRO A 2 15.38 -1.66 -15.68
CA PRO A 2 15.11 -2.77 -14.76
C PRO A 2 16.40 -3.58 -14.53
N ILE A 3 16.60 -4.06 -13.30
CA ILE A 3 17.79 -4.84 -12.93
C ILE A 3 17.75 -6.21 -13.61
N ASP A 4 18.86 -6.64 -14.20
CA ASP A 4 18.97 -7.97 -14.77
C ASP A 4 19.13 -9.05 -13.68
N ARG A 5 18.78 -10.29 -14.04
CA ARG A 5 18.83 -11.43 -13.11
C ARG A 5 20.23 -11.71 -12.56
N GLN A 6 21.30 -11.48 -13.33
CA GLN A 6 22.67 -11.76 -12.92
C GLN A 6 23.09 -10.77 -11.82
N SER A 7 22.83 -9.48 -12.03
CA SER A 7 23.04 -8.42 -11.04
C SER A 7 22.28 -8.72 -9.75
N ALA A 8 20.99 -9.08 -9.85
CA ALA A 8 20.19 -9.42 -8.68
C ALA A 8 20.71 -10.66 -7.94
N THR A 9 21.15 -11.69 -8.67
CA THR A 9 21.73 -12.91 -8.10
C THR A 9 23.03 -12.61 -7.37
N HIS A 10 23.88 -11.75 -7.93
CA HIS A 10 25.13 -11.35 -7.31
C HIS A 10 24.90 -10.64 -5.96
N VAL A 11 23.98 -9.67 -5.92
CA VAL A 11 23.61 -8.96 -4.69
C VAL A 11 23.11 -9.92 -3.61
N CYS A 12 22.13 -10.77 -3.96
CA CYS A 12 21.56 -11.74 -3.03
C CYS A 12 22.62 -12.71 -2.48
N ASN A 13 23.52 -13.21 -3.32
CA ASN A 13 24.57 -14.14 -2.91
C ASN A 13 25.64 -13.46 -2.03
N ALA A 14 26.03 -12.23 -2.36
CA ALA A 14 26.99 -11.47 -1.56
C ALA A 14 26.43 -11.21 -0.14
N ILE A 15 25.17 -10.76 -0.05
CA ILE A 15 24.50 -10.55 1.24
C ILE A 15 24.35 -11.86 1.99
N LYS A 16 23.91 -12.93 1.33
CA LYS A 16 23.79 -14.26 1.95
C LYS A 16 25.09 -14.66 2.65
N ARG A 17 26.23 -14.54 1.96
CA ARG A 17 27.54 -14.89 2.52
C ARG A 17 27.90 -14.02 3.72
N GLN A 18 27.75 -12.70 3.59
CA GLN A 18 28.02 -11.74 4.66
C GLN A 18 27.22 -12.06 5.93
N ILE A 19 25.94 -12.42 5.80
CA ILE A 19 25.11 -12.76 6.96
C ILE A 19 25.47 -14.13 7.53
N GLN A 20 25.76 -15.13 6.69
CA GLN A 20 26.12 -16.48 7.12
C GLN A 20 27.42 -16.50 7.93
N GLU A 21 28.37 -15.62 7.62
CA GLU A 21 29.64 -15.50 8.36
C GLU A 21 29.42 -15.08 9.82
N GLU A 22 28.43 -14.22 10.08
CA GLU A 22 28.14 -13.67 11.42
C GLU A 22 26.99 -14.44 12.13
N TYR A 23 26.12 -15.10 11.37
CA TYR A 23 25.00 -15.92 11.86
C TYR A 23 25.02 -17.32 11.21
N PRO A 24 25.94 -18.22 11.61
CA PRO A 24 26.14 -19.51 10.95
C PRO A 24 24.93 -20.44 10.97
N GLU A 25 24.02 -20.28 11.92
CA GLU A 25 22.79 -21.09 12.00
C GLU A 25 21.68 -20.62 11.04
N LEU A 26 21.75 -19.38 10.52
CA LEU A 26 20.70 -18.74 9.73
C LEU A 26 20.99 -18.83 8.23
N ASN A 27 20.42 -19.83 7.57
CA ASN A 27 20.50 -20.01 6.13
C ASN A 27 19.49 -19.14 5.39
N LEU A 28 19.95 -18.03 4.82
CA LEU A 28 19.14 -17.22 3.91
C LEU A 28 19.02 -17.90 2.54
N ASN A 29 17.79 -17.98 2.01
CA ASN A 29 17.55 -18.48 0.66
C ASN A 29 16.75 -17.46 -0.18
N PHE A 30 17.40 -16.83 -1.15
CA PHE A 30 16.79 -15.86 -2.04
C PHE A 30 16.28 -16.52 -3.33
N ILE A 31 14.95 -16.53 -3.51
CA ILE A 31 14.26 -17.08 -4.67
C ILE A 31 13.95 -15.93 -5.63
N LEU A 32 14.81 -15.75 -6.63
CA LEU A 32 14.66 -14.70 -7.64
C LEU A 32 13.61 -15.06 -8.68
N HIS A 33 12.75 -14.11 -9.03
CA HIS A 33 11.75 -14.29 -10.07
C HIS A 33 11.39 -12.96 -10.76
N GLU A 34 10.79 -13.08 -11.94
CA GLU A 34 10.15 -11.99 -12.67
C GLU A 34 8.68 -11.87 -12.26
N GLU A 35 8.04 -10.77 -12.65
CA GLU A 35 6.61 -10.59 -12.52
C GLU A 35 5.88 -11.74 -13.23
N GLY A 36 4.95 -12.39 -12.52
CA GLY A 36 4.22 -13.56 -13.01
C GLY A 36 4.98 -14.89 -13.00
N LYS A 37 6.29 -14.91 -12.73
CA LYS A 37 7.13 -16.13 -12.84
C LYS A 37 7.47 -16.80 -11.50
N ARG A 38 6.82 -16.43 -10.40
CA ARG A 38 7.10 -16.98 -9.06
C ARG A 38 6.93 -18.51 -8.96
N LYS A 39 5.89 -19.07 -9.59
CA LYS A 39 5.66 -20.53 -9.66
C LYS A 39 6.85 -21.28 -10.25
N LYS A 40 7.35 -20.79 -11.39
CA LYS A 40 8.52 -21.34 -12.07
C LYS A 40 9.78 -21.24 -11.19
N ALA A 41 9.96 -20.13 -10.49
CA ALA A 41 11.10 -19.94 -9.60
C ALA A 41 11.08 -20.91 -8.40
N ILE A 42 9.90 -21.21 -7.84
CA ILE A 42 9.76 -22.21 -6.76
C ILE A 42 10.12 -23.60 -7.26
N ALA A 43 9.61 -23.99 -8.43
CA ALA A 43 9.95 -25.29 -9.02
C ALA A 43 11.47 -25.42 -9.26
N ALA A 44 12.12 -24.34 -9.71
CA ALA A 44 13.57 -24.32 -9.89
C ALA A 44 14.35 -24.35 -8.56
N ALA A 45 13.80 -23.78 -7.49
CA ALA A 45 14.41 -23.80 -6.15
C ALA A 45 14.10 -25.08 -5.34
N ALA A 46 13.21 -25.95 -5.84
CA ALA A 46 12.77 -27.13 -5.12
C ALA A 46 13.89 -28.11 -4.74
N PRO A 47 14.90 -28.41 -5.62
CA PRO A 47 16.01 -29.28 -5.25
C PRO A 47 16.77 -28.78 -4.03
N TYR A 48 17.08 -27.48 -3.97
CA TYR A 48 17.76 -26.87 -2.83
C TYR A 48 17.00 -27.07 -1.50
N PHE A 49 15.66 -27.01 -1.54
CA PHE A 49 14.86 -27.25 -0.35
C PHE A 49 14.79 -28.73 0.03
N GLN A 50 14.91 -29.65 -0.92
CA GLN A 50 14.96 -31.08 -0.61
C GLN A 50 16.25 -31.45 0.12
N ASP A 51 17.35 -30.75 -0.19
CA ASP A 51 18.66 -30.97 0.43
C ASP A 51 18.77 -30.37 1.84
N HIS A 52 17.91 -29.42 2.22
CA HIS A 52 17.96 -28.77 3.54
C HIS A 52 17.06 -29.50 4.56
N PRO A 53 17.54 -29.78 5.80
CA PRO A 53 16.75 -30.51 6.82
C PRO A 53 15.38 -29.89 7.16
N ALA A 54 15.30 -28.55 7.16
CA ALA A 54 14.04 -27.80 7.33
C ALA A 54 13.23 -27.55 6.03
N GLY A 55 13.73 -27.92 4.84
CA GLY A 55 13.21 -27.42 3.57
C GLY A 55 11.88 -28.04 3.13
N ASN A 56 11.56 -29.26 3.56
CA ASN A 56 10.25 -29.89 3.32
C ASN A 56 9.09 -29.09 3.93
N LYS A 57 9.28 -28.49 5.13
CA LYS A 57 8.28 -27.62 5.77
C LYS A 57 7.99 -26.39 4.90
N ILE A 58 9.04 -25.78 4.35
CA ILE A 58 8.96 -24.60 3.49
C ILE A 58 8.28 -24.92 2.16
N LEU A 59 8.69 -26.00 1.48
CA LEU A 59 8.08 -26.39 0.20
C LEU A 59 6.58 -26.63 0.33
N ARG A 60 6.17 -27.35 1.39
CA ARG A 60 4.75 -27.59 1.67
C ARG A 60 3.99 -26.29 1.89
N TYR A 61 4.53 -25.37 2.70
CA TYR A 61 3.89 -24.08 2.97
C TYR A 61 3.79 -23.21 1.72
N ILE A 62 4.90 -23.03 1.00
CA ILE A 62 4.96 -22.15 -0.17
C ILE A 62 4.04 -22.68 -1.26
N THR A 63 4.03 -23.99 -1.53
CA THR A 63 3.17 -24.58 -2.57
C THR A 63 1.69 -24.41 -2.24
N LYS A 64 1.27 -24.68 -0.99
CA LYS A 64 -0.13 -24.50 -0.55
C LYS A 64 -0.59 -23.03 -0.53
N SER A 65 0.30 -22.11 -0.16
CA SER A 65 -0.04 -20.67 -0.04
C SER A 65 -0.13 -19.96 -1.39
N GLN A 66 0.54 -20.48 -2.42
CA GLN A 66 0.46 -19.98 -3.79
C GLN A 66 -0.94 -20.08 -4.40
N ASP A 67 -1.69 -21.15 -4.08
CA ASP A 67 -3.04 -21.33 -4.61
C ASP A 67 -4.04 -20.30 -4.07
N ARG A 68 -3.68 -19.60 -2.99
CA ARG A 68 -4.49 -18.54 -2.38
C ARG A 68 -4.24 -17.15 -2.96
N ASN A 69 -3.30 -16.96 -3.88
CA ASN A 69 -3.03 -15.69 -4.58
C ASN A 69 -2.68 -14.46 -3.71
N ILE A 70 -2.53 -14.60 -2.39
CA ILE A 70 -2.51 -13.45 -1.45
C ILE A 70 -1.29 -12.52 -1.61
N ARG A 71 -0.19 -12.92 -2.28
CA ARG A 71 0.98 -12.04 -2.54
C ARG A 71 1.73 -12.40 -3.83
N GLY A 72 1.02 -12.89 -4.85
CA GLY A 72 1.52 -13.72 -5.95
C GLY A 72 2.87 -13.37 -6.58
N ASN A 73 3.28 -12.09 -6.64
CA ASN A 73 4.53 -11.66 -7.27
C ASN A 73 5.33 -10.61 -6.47
N ARG A 74 5.07 -10.42 -5.17
CA ARG A 74 5.83 -9.41 -4.40
C ARG A 74 7.16 -9.97 -3.89
N THR A 75 8.17 -9.10 -3.82
CA THR A 75 9.34 -9.32 -2.98
C THR A 75 8.89 -9.41 -1.52
N CYS A 76 9.25 -10.50 -0.82
CA CYS A 76 8.88 -10.67 0.57
C CYS A 76 9.69 -11.74 1.29
N PHE A 77 9.92 -11.51 2.58
CA PHE A 77 10.28 -12.54 3.54
C PHE A 77 9.05 -13.38 3.89
N ILE A 78 9.22 -14.70 3.98
CA ILE A 78 8.12 -15.64 4.16
C ILE A 78 7.95 -16.07 5.62
N GLY A 79 9.06 -16.30 6.32
CA GLY A 79 9.09 -16.86 7.67
C GLY A 79 10.34 -17.71 7.86
N LEU A 80 10.42 -18.41 8.98
CA LEU A 80 11.54 -19.31 9.31
C LEU A 80 11.07 -20.76 9.37
N ALA A 81 11.97 -21.69 9.08
CA ALA A 81 11.79 -23.09 9.40
C ALA A 81 13.00 -23.61 10.15
N GLU A 82 12.74 -24.21 11.32
CA GLU A 82 13.78 -24.74 12.19
C GLU A 82 13.92 -26.26 12.04
N HIS A 83 15.16 -26.71 12.14
CA HIS A 83 15.53 -28.11 12.30
C HIS A 83 16.53 -28.26 13.44
N TYR A 84 16.28 -29.27 14.27
CA TYR A 84 17.20 -29.71 15.31
C TYR A 84 17.64 -31.13 14.96
N SER A 85 18.95 -31.33 14.81
CA SER A 85 19.53 -32.64 14.60
C SER A 85 20.44 -33.01 15.76
N SER A 86 20.24 -34.21 16.30
CA SER A 86 21.16 -34.84 17.25
C SER A 86 22.18 -35.70 16.50
N GLY A 87 23.46 -35.43 16.71
CA GLY A 87 24.57 -36.24 16.23
C GLY A 87 24.74 -37.53 17.03
N PHE A 88 25.80 -38.29 16.70
CA PHE A 88 26.11 -39.59 17.30
C PHE A 88 26.06 -39.54 18.84
N LEU A 89 25.25 -40.42 19.44
CA LEU A 89 25.01 -40.55 20.89
C LEU A 89 24.50 -39.26 21.59
N ASN A 90 23.83 -38.34 20.89
CA ASN A 90 23.33 -37.06 21.44
C ASN A 90 24.42 -36.08 21.95
N PHE A 91 25.71 -36.32 21.68
CA PHE A 91 26.79 -35.43 22.12
C PHE A 91 26.86 -34.10 21.37
N PHE A 92 26.31 -34.04 20.15
CA PHE A 92 26.24 -32.83 19.35
C PHE A 92 24.79 -32.54 19.00
N ARG A 93 24.32 -31.32 19.23
CA ARG A 93 23.06 -30.83 18.69
C ARG A 93 23.40 -29.74 17.68
N SER A 94 23.03 -29.94 16.42
CA SER A 94 23.03 -28.86 15.44
C SER A 94 21.63 -28.27 15.33
N TYR A 95 21.60 -26.95 15.22
CA TYR A 95 20.39 -26.16 15.06
C TYR A 95 20.57 -25.35 13.80
N GLU A 96 19.65 -25.55 12.85
CA GLU A 96 19.67 -24.90 11.55
C GLU A 96 18.33 -24.24 11.29
N VAL A 97 18.40 -23.00 10.79
CA VAL A 97 17.24 -22.20 10.47
C VAL A 97 17.29 -21.82 9.00
N LEU A 98 16.20 -22.06 8.28
CA LEU A 98 16.06 -21.69 6.87
C LEU A 98 15.09 -20.53 6.72
N ALA A 99 15.56 -19.46 6.07
CA ALA A 99 14.85 -18.20 5.88
C ALA A 99 14.59 -17.92 4.37
N PRO A 100 13.49 -18.44 3.80
CA PRO A 100 13.13 -18.19 2.40
C PRO A 100 12.65 -16.74 2.17
N CYS A 101 13.25 -16.10 1.19
CA CYS A 101 12.94 -14.74 0.74
C CYS A 101 12.66 -14.75 -0.77
N PHE A 102 11.52 -14.22 -1.20
CA PHE A 102 11.25 -14.01 -2.63
C PHE A 102 11.74 -12.64 -3.06
N VAL A 103 12.39 -12.58 -4.23
CA VAL A 103 12.87 -11.34 -4.83
C VAL A 103 12.30 -11.21 -6.22
N ASN A 104 11.34 -10.30 -6.39
CA ASN A 104 10.89 -9.87 -7.71
C ASN A 104 11.81 -8.76 -8.21
N TYR A 105 12.78 -9.10 -9.05
CA TYR A 105 13.79 -8.14 -9.48
C TYR A 105 13.28 -7.11 -10.49
N ASP A 106 12.16 -7.36 -11.18
CA ASP A 106 11.54 -6.41 -12.11
C ASP A 106 11.01 -5.14 -11.43
N ARG A 107 10.84 -5.18 -10.11
CA ARG A 107 10.29 -4.06 -9.31
C ARG A 107 11.33 -3.03 -8.89
N PHE A 108 12.60 -3.29 -9.17
CA PHE A 108 13.69 -2.41 -8.78
C PHE A 108 14.30 -1.74 -10.00
N ASN A 109 14.55 -0.44 -9.86
CA ASN A 109 15.14 0.42 -10.89
C ASN A 109 16.64 0.66 -10.69
N SER A 110 17.20 0.24 -9.56
CA SER A 110 18.63 0.36 -9.22
C SER A 110 19.09 -0.78 -8.29
N VAL A 111 20.37 -1.15 -8.42
CA VAL A 111 21.01 -2.18 -7.59
C VAL A 111 20.96 -1.81 -6.11
N GLU A 112 21.05 -0.52 -5.80
CA GLU A 112 20.96 0.07 -4.47
C GLU A 112 19.57 -0.17 -3.86
N ASN A 113 18.49 0.05 -4.63
CA ASN A 113 17.12 -0.19 -4.16
C ASN A 113 16.86 -1.68 -3.90
N LEU A 114 17.40 -2.55 -4.75
CA LEU A 114 17.37 -3.99 -4.52
C LEU A 114 18.15 -4.36 -3.25
N ARG A 115 19.37 -3.86 -3.09
CA ARG A 115 20.24 -4.12 -1.94
C ARG A 115 19.57 -3.70 -0.63
N ASN A 116 19.00 -2.50 -0.58
CA ASN A 116 18.16 -2.01 0.52
C ASN A 116 17.08 -3.02 0.88
N HIS A 117 16.29 -3.45 -0.11
CA HIS A 117 15.18 -4.36 0.15
C HIS A 117 15.63 -5.77 0.58
N VAL A 118 16.79 -6.23 0.09
CA VAL A 118 17.36 -7.51 0.55
C VAL A 118 17.80 -7.40 2.01
N TYR A 119 18.51 -6.35 2.40
CA TYR A 119 18.87 -6.12 3.82
C TYR A 119 17.65 -5.91 4.72
N TYR A 120 16.61 -5.24 4.22
CA TYR A 120 15.32 -5.16 4.90
C TYR A 120 14.77 -6.55 5.24
N MET A 121 14.76 -7.49 4.29
CA MET A 121 14.30 -8.86 4.54
C MET A 121 15.22 -9.63 5.49
N VAL A 122 16.53 -9.39 5.42
CA VAL A 122 17.50 -9.95 6.37
C VAL A 122 17.16 -9.52 7.79
N TRP A 123 16.86 -8.24 8.02
CA TRP A 123 16.44 -7.76 9.35
C TRP A 123 15.19 -8.49 9.85
N LEU A 124 14.19 -8.67 8.98
CA LEU A 124 12.98 -9.41 9.35
C LEU A 124 13.28 -10.84 9.78
N ALA A 125 14.20 -11.52 9.09
CA ALA A 125 14.65 -12.86 9.43
C ALA A 125 15.42 -12.89 10.76
N LEU A 126 16.38 -11.96 10.95
CA LEU A 126 17.17 -11.86 12.18
C LEU A 126 16.29 -11.58 13.41
N GLU A 127 15.33 -10.67 13.29
CA GLU A 127 14.46 -10.33 14.41
C GLU A 127 13.44 -11.43 14.71
N LEU A 128 12.90 -12.11 13.70
CA LEU A 128 12.04 -13.27 13.94
C LEU A 128 12.83 -14.41 14.60
N HIS A 129 14.07 -14.64 14.19
CA HIS A 129 14.97 -15.61 14.80
C HIS A 129 15.24 -15.28 16.28
N ARG A 130 15.49 -14.00 16.58
CA ARG A 130 15.64 -13.53 17.96
C ARG A 130 14.35 -13.73 18.75
N ASP A 131 13.20 -13.37 18.20
CA ASP A 131 11.91 -13.48 18.89
C ASP A 131 11.60 -14.94 19.28
N ILE A 132 11.97 -15.91 18.42
CA ILE A 132 11.87 -17.34 18.75
C ILE A 132 12.80 -17.71 19.91
N LYS A 133 14.07 -17.30 19.87
CA LYS A 133 15.03 -17.55 20.96
C LYS A 133 14.60 -16.93 22.30
N GLU A 134 13.89 -15.81 22.25
CA GLU A 134 13.34 -15.11 23.42
C GLU A 134 11.98 -15.68 23.88
N GLY A 135 11.42 -16.68 23.19
CA GLY A 135 10.13 -17.29 23.54
C GLY A 135 8.93 -16.36 23.35
N LYS A 136 9.02 -15.38 22.45
CA LYS A 136 7.90 -14.49 22.11
C LYS A 136 6.83 -15.23 21.31
N ASP A 137 5.62 -14.67 21.31
CA ASP A 137 4.49 -15.23 20.58
C ASP A 137 4.75 -15.23 19.06
N VAL A 138 4.64 -16.41 18.45
CA VAL A 138 4.84 -16.64 17.02
C VAL A 138 3.72 -17.50 16.48
N THR A 139 3.36 -17.29 15.21
CA THR A 139 2.34 -18.11 14.55
C THR A 139 2.99 -19.23 13.75
N LEU A 140 2.39 -20.42 13.83
CA LEU A 140 2.70 -21.59 13.02
C LEU A 140 1.51 -21.89 12.10
N PRO A 141 1.44 -21.31 10.88
CA PRO A 141 0.35 -21.60 9.97
C PRO A 141 0.43 -23.07 9.57
N ASN A 142 -0.64 -23.82 9.84
CA ASN A 142 -0.75 -25.27 9.65
C ASN A 142 -0.11 -26.14 10.75
N GLY A 143 0.05 -25.62 11.97
CA GLY A 143 0.48 -26.42 13.13
C GLY A 143 2.00 -26.68 13.16
N PRO A 144 2.47 -27.70 13.89
CA PRO A 144 3.91 -27.91 14.17
C PRO A 144 4.78 -28.17 12.93
N ASP A 145 4.18 -28.54 11.80
CA ASP A 145 4.85 -28.73 10.50
C ASP A 145 4.85 -27.45 9.64
N GLY A 146 4.31 -26.36 10.15
CA GLY A 146 4.28 -25.04 9.51
C GLY A 146 5.64 -24.34 9.52
N ILE A 147 5.70 -23.23 8.80
CA ILE A 147 6.77 -22.24 8.99
C ILE A 147 6.42 -21.35 10.18
N ILE A 148 7.43 -20.76 10.82
CA ILE A 148 7.26 -19.77 11.86
C ILE A 148 7.11 -18.40 11.20
N ILE A 149 6.06 -17.67 11.54
CA ILE A 149 5.84 -16.28 11.14
C ILE A 149 5.57 -15.42 12.36
N ALA A 150 5.98 -14.15 12.31
CA ALA A 150 5.68 -13.22 13.38
C ALA A 150 4.16 -12.94 13.47
N ASN A 151 3.59 -13.03 14.67
CA ASN A 151 2.21 -12.64 14.93
C ASN A 151 2.14 -11.17 15.34
N LEU A 152 2.19 -10.26 14.35
CA LEU A 152 2.30 -8.82 14.64
C LEU A 152 0.96 -8.11 14.53
N LYS A 153 0.62 -7.34 15.56
CA LYS A 153 -0.42 -6.30 15.49
C LYS A 153 0.03 -5.18 14.54
N PRO A 154 -0.90 -4.34 14.03
CA PRO A 154 -0.55 -3.31 13.05
C PRO A 154 0.59 -2.37 13.48
N LEU A 155 0.61 -1.89 14.73
CA LEU A 155 1.68 -0.99 15.21
C LEU A 155 3.03 -1.69 15.36
N GLU A 156 3.02 -2.96 15.76
CA GLU A 156 4.23 -3.79 15.84
C GLU A 156 4.79 -4.06 14.44
N LEU A 157 3.93 -4.24 13.44
CA LEU A 157 4.33 -4.32 12.04
C LEU A 157 4.98 -3.02 11.57
N TYR A 158 4.42 -1.85 11.90
CA TYR A 158 4.99 -0.55 11.49
C TYR A 158 6.36 -0.33 12.13
N HIS A 159 6.51 -0.72 13.40
CA HIS A 159 7.78 -0.68 14.11
C HIS A 159 8.81 -1.66 13.53
N ARG A 160 8.37 -2.87 13.17
CA ARG A 160 9.22 -3.86 12.49
C ARG A 160 9.69 -3.37 11.13
N ASN A 161 8.83 -2.71 10.36
CA ASN A 161 9.19 -2.12 9.07
C ASN A 161 10.14 -0.93 9.24
N LEU A 162 9.92 -0.08 10.25
CA LEU A 162 10.81 1.02 10.60
C LEU A 162 12.24 0.51 10.90
N THR A 163 12.34 -0.45 11.81
CA THR A 163 13.64 -1.03 12.19
C THR A 163 14.31 -1.74 11.02
N ALA A 164 13.55 -2.38 10.14
CA ALA A 164 14.09 -2.99 8.92
C ALA A 164 14.69 -1.94 7.95
N ASP A 165 14.01 -0.81 7.75
CA ASP A 165 14.53 0.29 6.94
C ASP A 165 15.76 0.95 7.61
N ILE A 166 15.74 1.17 8.93
CA ILE A 166 16.90 1.67 9.69
C ILE A 166 18.10 0.74 9.53
N PHE A 167 17.92 -0.57 9.71
CA PHE A 167 19.00 -1.56 9.53
C PHE A 167 19.57 -1.53 8.12
N SER A 168 18.69 -1.57 7.12
CA SER A 168 19.04 -1.53 5.70
C SER A 168 19.90 -0.32 5.36
N ALA A 169 19.44 0.88 5.73
CA ALA A 169 20.13 2.14 5.44
C ALA A 169 21.44 2.26 6.23
N THR A 170 21.41 1.93 7.52
CA THR A 170 22.60 2.01 8.40
C THR A 170 23.71 1.09 7.90
N LEU A 171 23.39 -0.17 7.60
CA LEU A 171 24.38 -1.14 7.13
C LEU A 171 25.01 -0.69 5.82
N GLN A 172 24.20 -0.16 4.89
CA GLN A 172 24.71 0.36 3.62
C GLN A 172 25.62 1.58 3.81
N ALA A 173 25.25 2.49 4.72
CA ALA A 173 26.10 3.62 5.08
C ALA A 173 27.44 3.16 5.69
N LEU A 174 27.42 2.15 6.57
CA LEU A 174 28.65 1.60 7.18
C LEU A 174 29.57 0.90 6.17
N ILE A 175 29.03 0.27 5.12
CA ILE A 175 29.85 -0.33 4.04
C ILE A 175 30.25 0.67 2.94
N GLY A 176 30.01 1.97 3.15
CA GLY A 176 30.53 3.06 2.32
C GLY A 176 29.51 3.77 1.43
N GLN A 177 28.23 3.40 1.46
CA GLN A 177 27.17 4.10 0.72
C GLN A 177 26.66 5.31 1.49
N LYS A 178 27.39 6.43 1.41
CA LYS A 178 27.19 7.62 2.26
C LYS A 178 25.78 8.21 2.22
N THR A 179 25.06 8.09 1.11
CA THR A 179 23.71 8.67 0.93
C THR A 179 22.58 7.70 1.23
N ALA A 180 22.87 6.44 1.62
CA ALA A 180 21.87 5.39 1.73
C ALA A 180 20.69 5.72 2.66
N ILE A 181 20.94 6.46 3.74
CA ILE A 181 19.91 6.91 4.68
C ILE A 181 18.95 7.90 4.01
N HIS A 182 19.48 8.97 3.41
CA HIS A 182 18.68 9.95 2.68
C HIS A 182 17.98 9.35 1.46
N ASP A 183 18.67 8.52 0.68
CA ASP A 183 18.12 7.92 -0.54
C ASP A 183 16.91 7.03 -0.22
N LEU A 184 16.99 6.21 0.84
CA LEU A 184 15.87 5.38 1.26
C LEU A 184 14.72 6.23 1.80
N ALA A 185 15.00 7.28 2.58
CA ALA A 185 13.97 8.16 3.12
C ALA A 185 13.23 8.89 1.98
N LEU A 186 13.97 9.46 1.04
CA LEU A 186 13.41 10.11 -0.16
C LEU A 186 12.55 9.15 -0.98
N HIS A 187 13.03 7.91 -1.17
CA HIS A 187 12.26 6.89 -1.88
C HIS A 187 10.92 6.60 -1.18
N ARG A 188 10.92 6.43 0.16
CA ARG A 188 9.71 6.21 0.96
C ARG A 188 8.74 7.39 0.93
N MET A 189 9.25 8.63 0.95
CA MET A 189 8.45 9.84 0.81
C MET A 189 7.77 9.90 -0.57
N ASN A 190 8.53 9.65 -1.64
CA ASN A 190 7.98 9.62 -3.00
C ASN A 190 6.92 8.52 -3.18
N ASP A 191 7.17 7.32 -2.63
CA ASP A 191 6.20 6.23 -2.65
C ASP A 191 4.91 6.55 -1.87
N THR A 192 4.95 7.53 -0.96
CA THR A 192 3.78 8.03 -0.22
C THR A 192 2.95 9.02 -1.03
N LEU A 193 3.58 9.77 -1.94
CA LEU A 193 2.92 10.79 -2.77
C LEU A 193 2.48 10.28 -4.15
N LEU A 194 2.90 9.07 -4.53
CA LEU A 194 2.60 8.46 -5.82
C LEU A 194 1.75 7.18 -5.66
N PRO A 195 0.88 6.86 -6.64
CA PRO A 195 0.11 5.63 -6.60
C PRO A 195 1.01 4.40 -6.82
N GLN A 196 1.29 3.65 -5.74
CA GLN A 196 2.16 2.49 -5.77
C GLN A 196 1.40 1.16 -5.64
N LYS A 197 1.47 0.31 -6.68
CA LYS A 197 0.83 -1.02 -6.65
C LYS A 197 1.58 -1.96 -5.74
N GLY A 198 0.87 -2.46 -4.73
CA GLY A 198 1.35 -3.46 -3.79
C GLY A 198 2.33 -2.95 -2.73
N TYR A 199 2.43 -1.63 -2.60
CA TYR A 199 3.14 -0.96 -1.52
C TYR A 199 2.14 -0.28 -0.59
N ILE A 200 2.41 -0.33 0.72
CA ILE A 200 1.52 0.19 1.76
C ILE A 200 2.24 1.26 2.58
N ALA A 201 2.35 2.47 2.03
CA ALA A 201 3.17 3.57 2.53
C ALA A 201 2.98 3.87 4.03
N GLU A 202 1.74 3.83 4.52
CA GLU A 202 1.41 4.09 5.93
C GLU A 202 2.00 3.06 6.91
N THR A 203 2.56 1.96 6.40
CA THR A 203 3.24 0.93 7.21
C THR A 203 4.76 1.07 7.23
N PHE A 204 5.33 2.06 6.52
CA PHE A 204 6.78 2.31 6.43
C PHE A 204 7.13 3.71 6.95
N PRO A 205 7.16 3.93 8.27
CA PRO A 205 7.40 5.24 8.86
C PRO A 205 8.89 5.63 8.90
N PHE A 206 9.73 5.07 8.04
CA PHE A 206 11.16 5.42 8.00
C PHE A 206 11.44 6.93 7.84
N PRO A 207 10.66 7.69 7.04
CA PRO A 207 10.89 9.14 6.90
C PRO A 207 10.91 9.93 8.21
N ILE A 208 10.07 9.58 9.19
CA ILE A 208 10.05 10.27 10.50
C ILE A 208 11.27 9.94 11.37
N SER A 209 12.16 9.06 10.90
CA SER A 209 13.40 8.70 11.58
C SER A 209 14.66 9.30 11.00
N LEU A 210 14.56 10.03 9.89
CA LEU A 210 15.70 10.53 9.13
C LEU A 210 16.65 11.37 9.99
N GLU A 211 16.17 12.47 10.57
CA GLU A 211 17.02 13.38 11.36
C GLU A 211 17.69 12.70 12.56
N THR A 212 16.92 11.91 13.32
CA THR A 212 17.43 11.15 14.47
C THR A 212 18.49 10.15 14.04
N LEU A 213 18.24 9.44 12.95
CA LEU A 213 19.18 8.44 12.41
C LEU A 213 20.46 9.12 11.91
N ASP A 214 20.36 10.20 11.15
CA ASP A 214 21.53 10.93 10.65
C ASP A 214 22.39 11.48 11.79
N PHE A 215 21.77 12.04 12.83
CA PHE A 215 22.46 12.53 14.00
C PHE A 215 23.19 11.39 14.74
N LEU A 216 22.47 10.32 15.10
CA LEU A 216 23.04 9.21 15.86
C LEU A 216 24.08 8.42 15.05
N PHE A 217 23.89 8.31 13.74
CA PHE A 217 24.87 7.73 12.83
C PHE A 217 26.15 8.56 12.81
N SER A 218 26.03 9.87 12.64
CA SER A 218 27.17 10.79 12.64
C SER A 218 27.96 10.75 13.96
N GLU A 219 27.26 10.72 15.10
CA GLU A 219 27.87 10.60 16.43
C GLU A 219 28.58 9.24 16.62
N SER A 220 27.95 8.14 16.18
CA SER A 220 28.54 6.79 16.24
C SER A 220 29.82 6.70 15.39
N MET A 221 29.82 7.32 14.21
CA MET A 221 30.99 7.34 13.31
C MET A 221 32.17 8.17 13.84
N LYS A 222 31.92 9.17 14.69
CA LYS A 222 32.99 9.91 15.40
C LYS A 222 33.66 9.04 16.45
N ASN A 223 32.89 8.20 17.13
CA ASN A 223 33.35 7.28 18.18
C ASN A 223 33.86 5.96 17.58
N LYS A 224 34.96 6.02 16.81
CA LYS A 224 35.57 4.90 16.07
C LYS A 224 35.93 3.69 16.96
N LYS A 225 34.98 2.81 17.23
CA LYS A 225 35.27 1.42 17.61
C LYS A 225 35.45 0.59 16.35
N ARG A 226 36.45 -0.31 16.34
CA ARG A 226 36.69 -1.30 15.27
C ARG A 226 35.67 -2.43 15.36
N GLU A 227 34.39 -2.12 15.17
CA GLU A 227 33.34 -3.14 15.06
C GLU A 227 33.10 -3.46 13.58
N SER A 228 32.74 -4.71 13.25
CA SER A 228 32.33 -5.03 11.88
C SER A 228 31.01 -4.32 11.56
N PRO A 229 30.76 -3.93 10.29
CA PRO A 229 29.57 -3.15 9.93
C PRO A 229 28.24 -3.79 10.33
N LEU A 230 28.13 -5.13 10.29
CA LEU A 230 26.87 -5.84 10.54
C LEU A 230 26.44 -5.80 12.02
N PRO A 231 27.25 -6.26 13.00
CA PRO A 231 26.93 -6.10 14.42
C PRO A 231 26.65 -4.65 14.83
N GLN A 232 27.43 -3.70 14.30
CA GLN A 232 27.22 -2.28 14.54
C GLN A 232 25.84 -1.82 14.03
N ALA A 233 25.45 -2.19 12.81
CA ALA A 233 24.14 -1.89 12.26
C ALA A 233 23.00 -2.51 13.08
N VAL A 234 23.14 -3.76 13.53
CA VAL A 234 22.16 -4.43 14.39
C VAL A 234 21.97 -3.67 15.70
N LYS A 235 23.07 -3.29 16.35
CA LYS A 235 23.04 -2.56 17.61
C LYS A 235 22.36 -1.20 17.45
N MET A 236 22.80 -0.40 16.46
CA MET A 236 22.22 0.92 16.18
C MET A 236 20.73 0.83 15.87
N THR A 237 20.33 -0.16 15.06
CA THR A 237 18.92 -0.34 14.72
C THR A 237 18.05 -0.58 15.95
N ARG A 238 18.52 -1.36 16.92
CA ARG A 238 17.78 -1.61 18.16
C ARG A 238 17.72 -0.37 19.04
N GLU A 239 18.84 0.31 19.23
CA GLU A 239 18.91 1.53 20.03
C GLU A 239 17.98 2.61 19.49
N ILE A 240 18.03 2.87 18.19
CA ILE A 240 17.18 3.86 17.51
C ILE A 240 15.73 3.37 17.46
N GLY A 241 15.50 2.10 17.16
CA GLY A 241 14.16 1.52 17.14
C GLY A 241 13.39 1.73 18.45
N MET A 242 14.08 1.69 19.60
CA MET A 242 13.46 1.90 20.91
C MET A 242 13.03 3.36 21.17
N THR A 243 13.54 4.35 20.42
CA THR A 243 13.14 5.75 20.62
C THR A 243 11.77 6.07 20.01
N TYR A 244 11.30 5.25 19.06
CA TYR A 244 10.04 5.46 18.33
C TYR A 244 8.86 4.78 19.02
N LYS A 245 8.02 5.61 19.65
CA LYS A 245 6.81 5.16 20.35
C LYS A 245 5.65 4.92 19.37
N PRO A 246 4.64 4.12 19.76
CA PRO A 246 3.47 3.86 18.92
C PRO A 246 2.75 5.12 18.41
N GLN A 247 2.76 6.21 19.19
CA GLN A 247 2.15 7.49 18.79
C GLN A 247 2.81 8.08 17.54
N SER A 248 4.14 8.04 17.44
CA SER A 248 4.87 8.55 16.27
C SER A 248 4.55 7.73 15.00
N LEU A 249 4.41 6.41 15.15
CA LEU A 249 4.02 5.52 14.05
C LEU A 249 2.58 5.82 13.58
N GLN A 250 1.68 6.15 14.51
CA GLN A 250 0.32 6.59 14.17
C GLN A 250 0.31 7.94 13.47
N GLN A 251 1.14 8.89 13.88
CA GLN A 251 1.27 10.20 13.23
C GLN A 251 1.68 10.06 11.76
N TRP A 252 2.67 9.19 11.47
CA TRP A 252 3.02 8.85 10.07
C TRP A 252 1.81 8.34 9.30
N ARG A 253 1.09 7.36 9.86
CA ARG A 253 -0.11 6.80 9.22
C ARG A 253 -1.18 7.86 8.97
N SER A 254 -1.37 8.80 9.89
CA SER A 254 -2.33 9.91 9.75
C SER A 254 -2.00 10.87 8.60
N PHE A 255 -0.75 10.91 8.13
CA PHE A 255 -0.34 11.63 6.93
C PHE A 255 -0.37 10.72 5.69
N ALA A 256 0.30 9.57 5.76
CA ALA A 256 0.59 8.73 4.60
C ALA A 256 -0.66 8.06 3.98
N LEU A 257 -1.64 7.67 4.80
CA LEU A 257 -2.87 7.05 4.28
C LEU A 257 -3.74 8.07 3.51
N PRO A 258 -4.06 9.26 4.05
CA PRO A 258 -4.72 10.32 3.28
C PRO A 258 -3.95 10.75 2.02
N ALA A 259 -2.62 10.86 2.10
CA ALA A 259 -1.78 11.17 0.93
C ALA A 259 -1.95 10.11 -0.18
N GLN A 260 -1.93 8.82 0.18
CA GLN A 260 -2.19 7.73 -0.75
C GLN A 260 -3.62 7.74 -1.29
N GLU A 261 -4.64 8.05 -0.48
CA GLU A 261 -6.02 8.21 -0.99
C GLU A 261 -6.04 9.25 -2.12
N MET A 262 -5.43 10.42 -1.92
CA MET A 262 -5.35 11.47 -2.94
C MET A 262 -4.53 11.08 -4.17
N ALA A 263 -3.37 10.44 -3.98
CA ALA A 263 -2.51 10.00 -5.08
C ALA A 263 -3.24 9.03 -6.02
N TRP A 264 -4.02 8.10 -5.45
CA TRP A 264 -4.84 7.16 -6.22
C TRP A 264 -6.07 7.81 -6.87
N SER A 265 -6.56 8.92 -6.33
CA SER A 265 -7.58 9.77 -6.97
C SER A 265 -7.02 10.64 -8.10
N GLY A 266 -5.71 10.61 -8.35
CA GLY A 266 -5.05 11.33 -9.44
C GLY A 266 -4.53 12.72 -9.08
N HIS A 267 -4.41 13.05 -7.79
CA HIS A 267 -3.76 14.29 -7.36
C HIS A 267 -2.24 14.21 -7.50
N ASP A 268 -1.63 15.34 -7.87
CA ASP A 268 -0.18 15.49 -7.92
C ASP A 268 0.41 15.72 -6.52
N PRO A 269 1.72 15.44 -6.32
CA PRO A 269 2.40 15.62 -5.03
C PRO A 269 2.23 17.02 -4.43
N GLU A 270 2.27 18.07 -5.26
CA GLU A 270 2.11 19.47 -4.86
C GLU A 270 0.73 19.72 -4.22
N THR A 271 -0.34 19.20 -4.83
CA THR A 271 -1.70 19.27 -4.27
C THR A 271 -1.81 18.46 -3.00
N ILE A 272 -1.22 17.26 -2.94
CA ILE A 272 -1.27 16.39 -1.76
C ILE A 272 -0.64 17.08 -0.55
N LEU A 273 0.57 17.62 -0.71
CA LEU A 273 1.28 18.36 0.34
C LEU A 273 0.54 19.66 0.71
N GLY A 274 0.02 20.38 -0.29
CA GLY A 274 -0.81 21.55 -0.06
C GLY A 274 -2.05 21.26 0.78
N ALA A 275 -2.74 20.15 0.50
CA ALA A 275 -3.90 19.72 1.25
C ALA A 275 -3.52 19.37 2.70
N ALA A 276 -2.45 18.62 2.90
CA ALA A 276 -1.97 18.27 4.23
C ALA A 276 -1.60 19.53 5.05
N LEU A 277 -0.88 20.48 4.46
CA LEU A 277 -0.39 21.68 5.15
C LEU A 277 -1.47 22.72 5.44
N TYR A 278 -2.33 23.02 4.47
CA TYR A 278 -3.24 24.17 4.55
C TYR A 278 -4.66 23.79 4.99
N SER A 279 -5.05 22.51 4.91
CA SER A 279 -6.42 22.10 5.26
C SER A 279 -6.53 21.17 6.47
N SER A 280 -5.42 20.55 6.91
CA SER A 280 -5.46 19.65 8.06
C SER A 280 -5.44 20.42 9.38
N GLU A 281 -6.36 20.07 10.28
CA GLU A 281 -6.36 20.58 11.65
C GLU A 281 -5.30 19.91 12.53
N ASN A 282 -4.74 18.77 12.09
CA ASN A 282 -3.74 18.03 12.84
C ASN A 282 -2.34 18.64 12.64
N THR A 283 -1.76 19.18 13.72
CA THR A 283 -0.41 19.80 13.71
C THR A 283 0.69 18.81 13.30
N TYR A 284 0.57 17.53 13.67
CA TYR A 284 1.55 16.51 13.29
C TYR A 284 1.50 16.17 11.81
N VAL A 285 0.30 16.15 11.21
CA VAL A 285 0.15 15.95 9.76
C VAL A 285 0.82 17.10 9.01
N ARG A 286 0.61 18.34 9.47
CA ARG A 286 1.27 19.53 8.89
C ARG A 286 2.78 19.47 9.03
N ALA A 287 3.30 19.13 10.20
CA ALA A 287 4.74 18.99 10.42
C ALA A 287 5.37 17.88 9.55
N ILE A 288 4.70 16.73 9.40
CA ILE A 288 5.18 15.65 8.52
C ILE A 288 5.15 16.11 7.05
N ALA A 289 4.10 16.80 6.62
CA ALA A 289 4.01 17.32 5.26
C ALA A 289 5.11 18.35 4.95
N ASP A 290 5.45 19.20 5.93
CA ASP A 290 6.54 20.18 5.82
C ASP A 290 7.90 19.47 5.68
N MET A 291 8.18 18.49 6.54
CA MET A 291 9.38 17.65 6.46
C MET A 291 9.48 16.91 5.11
N VAL A 292 8.37 16.35 4.62
CA VAL A 292 8.33 15.69 3.31
C VAL A 292 8.59 16.70 2.18
N SER A 293 7.99 17.89 2.25
CA SER A 293 8.21 18.99 1.29
C SER A 293 9.68 19.40 1.24
N GLU A 294 10.30 19.61 2.41
CA GLU A 294 11.71 20.00 2.53
C GLU A 294 12.64 18.97 1.89
N HIS A 295 12.49 17.68 2.25
CA HIS A 295 13.39 16.64 1.76
C HIS A 295 13.15 16.23 0.30
N THR A 296 11.92 16.33 -0.19
CA THR A 296 11.61 16.04 -1.60
C THR A 296 11.87 17.23 -2.51
N GLY A 297 11.94 18.45 -1.97
CA GLY A 297 12.03 19.69 -2.73
C GLY A 297 10.72 20.07 -3.45
N ILE A 298 9.63 19.35 -3.19
CA ILE A 298 8.32 19.58 -3.83
C ILE A 298 7.65 20.76 -3.12
N LYS A 299 7.34 21.81 -3.88
CA LYS A 299 6.69 23.00 -3.31
C LYS A 299 5.19 22.76 -3.13
N PRO A 300 4.64 22.85 -1.91
CA PRO A 300 3.22 22.64 -1.68
C PRO A 300 2.37 23.69 -2.39
N GLN A 301 1.30 23.25 -3.05
CA GLN A 301 0.36 24.18 -3.68
C GLN A 301 -0.54 24.83 -2.61
N MET A 302 -0.67 26.16 -2.64
CA MET A 302 -1.69 26.83 -1.83
C MET A 302 -3.09 26.46 -2.34
N ILE A 303 -3.89 25.85 -1.46
CA ILE A 303 -5.24 25.43 -1.79
C ILE A 303 -6.23 26.49 -1.31
N THR A 304 -6.69 27.33 -2.23
CA THR A 304 -7.71 28.35 -1.95
C THR A 304 -9.14 27.80 -1.99
N THR A 305 -9.37 26.77 -2.81
CA THR A 305 -10.65 26.05 -2.93
C THR A 305 -10.41 24.62 -3.40
N THR A 306 -10.77 23.61 -2.59
CA THR A 306 -10.79 22.21 -3.04
C THR A 306 -12.09 21.92 -3.77
N ASN A 307 -12.01 21.61 -5.07
CA ASN A 307 -13.14 21.09 -5.85
C ASN A 307 -13.20 19.55 -5.86
N SER A 308 -12.31 18.89 -5.13
CA SER A 308 -12.17 17.45 -5.05
C SER A 308 -12.23 16.97 -3.61
N TYR A 309 -12.45 15.66 -3.44
CA TYR A 309 -12.38 15.01 -2.13
C TYR A 309 -11.01 15.24 -1.50
N ASN A 310 -11.00 15.69 -0.25
CA ASN A 310 -9.78 15.93 0.51
C ASN A 310 -9.83 15.13 1.83
N PRO A 311 -9.06 14.04 1.96
CA PRO A 311 -9.04 13.22 3.16
C PRO A 311 -8.36 13.89 4.37
N PHE A 312 -7.67 15.02 4.18
CA PHE A 312 -7.06 15.80 5.27
C PHE A 312 -8.03 16.75 5.96
N THR A 313 -9.20 17.03 5.37
CA THR A 313 -10.24 17.88 5.97
C THR A 313 -11.33 17.06 6.69
N LYS A 314 -12.18 17.76 7.44
CA LYS A 314 -13.34 17.17 8.12
C LYS A 314 -14.31 16.56 7.12
N GLN A 315 -14.89 15.41 7.48
CA GLN A 315 -15.86 14.71 6.63
C GLN A 315 -17.11 15.54 6.32
N GLU A 316 -17.50 16.44 7.22
CA GLU A 316 -18.60 17.38 7.00
C GLU A 316 -18.30 18.36 5.84
N ALA A 317 -17.08 18.88 5.75
CA ALA A 317 -16.67 19.74 4.64
C ALA A 317 -16.71 18.98 3.29
N ASN A 318 -16.25 17.73 3.28
CA ASN A 318 -16.34 16.86 2.09
C ASN A 318 -17.79 16.55 1.71
N ARG A 319 -18.68 16.31 2.68
CA ARG A 319 -20.11 16.10 2.44
C ARG A 319 -20.75 17.33 1.79
N HIS A 320 -20.51 18.52 2.33
CA HIS A 320 -21.04 19.75 1.75
C HIS A 320 -20.50 20.04 0.35
N LEU A 321 -19.20 19.77 0.12
CA LEU A 321 -18.61 19.87 -1.21
C LEU A 321 -19.28 18.89 -2.18
N HIS A 322 -19.52 17.65 -1.76
CA HIS A 322 -20.21 16.64 -2.54
C HIS A 322 -21.63 17.11 -2.92
N GLU A 323 -22.45 17.50 -1.95
CA GLU A 323 -23.82 18.00 -2.16
C GLU A 323 -23.84 19.20 -3.14
N LYS A 324 -22.94 20.17 -2.93
CA LYS A 324 -22.78 21.33 -3.81
C LYS A 324 -22.43 20.91 -5.24
N THR A 325 -21.49 19.97 -5.39
CA THR A 325 -21.05 19.48 -6.71
C THR A 325 -22.15 18.70 -7.42
N CYS A 326 -22.92 17.89 -6.70
CA CYS A 326 -24.10 17.18 -7.21
C CYS A 326 -25.13 18.18 -7.77
N GLN A 327 -25.46 19.22 -6.99
CA GLN A 327 -26.43 20.23 -7.40
C GLN A 327 -25.92 21.07 -8.59
N GLN A 328 -24.65 21.46 -8.59
CA GLN A 328 -24.04 22.19 -9.70
C GLN A 328 -24.07 21.36 -10.99
N THR A 329 -23.75 20.06 -10.90
CA THR A 329 -23.80 19.15 -12.04
C THR A 329 -25.22 19.08 -12.59
N PHE A 330 -26.21 18.83 -11.74
CA PHE A 330 -27.61 18.78 -12.15
C PHE A 330 -28.07 20.08 -12.81
N ASN A 331 -27.80 21.24 -12.19
CA ASN A 331 -28.16 22.54 -12.75
C ASN A 331 -27.52 22.76 -14.13
N ASN A 332 -26.27 22.38 -14.31
CA ASN A 332 -25.58 22.53 -15.60
C ASN A 332 -26.21 21.66 -16.70
N LEU A 333 -26.75 20.48 -16.35
CA LEU A 333 -27.42 19.60 -17.31
C LEU A 333 -28.84 20.05 -17.62
N ILE A 334 -29.60 20.45 -16.61
CA ILE A 334 -31.03 20.74 -16.77
C ILE A 334 -31.27 21.95 -17.69
N TYR A 335 -30.36 22.93 -17.70
CA TYR A 335 -30.40 24.07 -18.64
C TYR A 335 -30.19 23.68 -20.10
N ARG A 336 -29.72 22.46 -20.39
CA ARG A 336 -29.51 21.97 -21.75
C ARG A 336 -30.72 21.22 -22.30
N ILE A 337 -31.73 20.94 -21.47
CA ILE A 337 -32.92 20.19 -21.86
C ILE A 337 -33.89 21.11 -22.60
N ARG A 338 -34.24 20.71 -23.83
CA ARG A 338 -35.24 21.36 -24.69
C ARG A 338 -36.46 20.49 -24.93
N GLY A 339 -36.35 19.17 -24.70
CA GLY A 339 -37.48 18.25 -24.74
C GLY A 339 -37.11 16.84 -24.27
N PRO A 340 -38.06 15.89 -24.34
CA PRO A 340 -37.89 14.51 -23.86
C PRO A 340 -36.69 13.76 -24.47
N GLN A 341 -36.32 14.07 -25.71
CA GLN A 341 -35.20 13.44 -26.43
C GLN A 341 -33.81 13.71 -25.81
N ASP A 342 -33.67 14.75 -24.99
CA ASP A 342 -32.38 15.18 -24.44
C ASP A 342 -31.97 14.40 -23.18
N TYR A 343 -32.78 13.44 -22.74
CA TYR A 343 -32.53 12.61 -21.54
C TYR A 343 -31.17 11.90 -21.53
N LYS A 344 -30.61 11.59 -22.72
CA LYS A 344 -29.31 10.91 -22.86
C LYS A 344 -28.15 11.67 -22.21
N ILE A 345 -28.23 13.00 -22.13
CA ILE A 345 -27.22 13.83 -21.48
C ILE A 345 -27.02 13.42 -20.01
N PHE A 346 -28.11 13.06 -19.31
CA PHE A 346 -28.03 12.57 -17.93
C PHE A 346 -27.44 11.16 -17.83
N VAL A 347 -27.72 10.30 -18.81
CA VAL A 347 -27.18 8.93 -18.86
C VAL A 347 -25.67 8.96 -19.10
N GLU A 348 -25.21 9.83 -20.00
CA GLU A 348 -23.78 10.04 -20.30
C GLU A 348 -23.04 10.58 -19.08
N GLU A 349 -23.60 11.57 -18.39
CA GLU A 349 -23.00 12.10 -17.16
C GLU A 349 -22.97 11.05 -16.04
N ALA A 350 -24.02 10.25 -15.86
CA ALA A 350 -24.04 9.15 -14.90
C ALA A 350 -22.94 8.12 -15.20
N ALA A 351 -22.71 7.79 -16.49
CA ALA A 351 -21.63 6.91 -16.90
C ALA A 351 -20.25 7.52 -16.61
N ARG A 352 -20.07 8.83 -16.85
CA ARG A 352 -18.85 9.58 -16.51
C ARG A 352 -18.57 9.53 -15.00
N GLN A 353 -19.58 9.76 -14.16
CA GLN A 353 -19.44 9.70 -12.70
C GLN A 353 -19.12 8.29 -12.19
N ASN A 354 -19.66 7.24 -12.81
CA ASN A 354 -19.30 5.87 -12.47
C ASN A 354 -17.86 5.53 -12.85
N LYS A 355 -17.35 6.09 -13.96
CA LYS A 355 -15.93 6.02 -14.30
C LYS A 355 -15.08 6.75 -13.26
N ASP A 356 -15.45 7.95 -12.86
CA ASP A 356 -14.76 8.70 -11.80
C ASP A 356 -14.71 7.93 -10.47
N LEU A 357 -15.82 7.28 -10.08
CA LEU A 357 -15.88 6.46 -8.88
C LEU A 357 -14.93 5.24 -8.97
N SER A 358 -14.76 4.66 -10.16
CA SER A 358 -13.77 3.59 -10.41
C SER A 358 -12.32 4.06 -10.28
N GLU A 359 -12.10 5.36 -10.46
CA GLU A 359 -10.82 6.05 -10.34
C GLU A 359 -10.67 6.75 -8.97
N CYS A 360 -11.42 6.28 -7.96
CA CYS A 360 -11.37 6.79 -6.58
C CYS A 360 -11.73 8.29 -6.44
N ARG A 361 -12.58 8.83 -7.32
CA ARG A 361 -13.09 10.21 -7.25
C ARG A 361 -14.57 10.24 -6.85
N PRO A 362 -14.90 10.25 -5.54
CA PRO A 362 -16.28 10.12 -5.05
C PRO A 362 -17.09 11.43 -5.02
N THR A 363 -16.44 12.59 -5.02
CA THR A 363 -17.12 13.89 -4.90
C THR A 363 -18.01 14.15 -6.11
N GLY A 364 -19.25 14.60 -5.86
CA GLY A 364 -20.22 14.89 -6.92
C GLY A 364 -20.93 13.67 -7.51
N TRP A 365 -20.69 12.47 -6.99
CA TRP A 365 -21.39 11.27 -7.46
C TRP A 365 -22.90 11.34 -7.14
N CYS A 366 -23.72 11.50 -8.17
CA CYS A 366 -25.18 11.46 -8.10
C CYS A 366 -25.78 10.61 -9.23
N ALA A 367 -25.00 9.67 -9.79
CA ALA A 367 -25.35 8.91 -10.98
C ALA A 367 -26.71 8.20 -10.89
N HIS A 368 -27.08 7.67 -9.72
CA HIS A 368 -28.40 7.06 -9.53
C HIS A 368 -29.53 8.08 -9.71
N ALA A 369 -29.41 9.27 -9.10
CA ALA A 369 -30.39 10.33 -9.22
C ALA A 369 -30.50 10.84 -10.67
N LEU A 370 -29.36 11.01 -11.36
CA LEU A 370 -29.34 11.40 -12.78
C LEU A 370 -30.05 10.37 -13.67
N LEU A 371 -29.86 9.07 -13.42
CA LEU A 371 -30.55 8.02 -14.17
C LEU A 371 -32.06 7.97 -13.90
N CYS A 372 -32.49 8.31 -12.68
CA CYS A 372 -33.91 8.45 -12.36
C CYS A 372 -34.53 9.65 -13.08
N VAL A 373 -33.83 10.79 -13.10
CA VAL A 373 -34.22 11.97 -13.89
C VAL A 373 -34.31 11.63 -15.37
N ALA A 374 -33.29 10.97 -15.93
CA ALA A 374 -33.29 10.56 -17.33
C ALA A 374 -34.52 9.73 -17.69
N LEU A 375 -34.89 8.77 -16.83
CA LEU A 375 -36.05 7.92 -17.03
C LEU A 375 -37.38 8.69 -16.98
N ALA A 376 -37.48 9.71 -16.14
CA ALA A 376 -38.67 10.55 -16.04
C ALA A 376 -38.83 11.44 -17.28
N ILE A 377 -37.73 12.08 -17.72
CA ILE A 377 -37.70 12.88 -18.94
C ILE A 377 -38.04 12.03 -20.17
N GLU A 378 -37.45 10.84 -20.29
CA GLU A 378 -37.72 9.89 -21.40
C GLU A 378 -39.20 9.48 -21.47
N LYS A 379 -39.88 9.39 -20.32
CA LYS A 379 -41.29 9.00 -20.22
C LYS A 379 -42.26 10.18 -20.28
N SER A 380 -41.76 11.42 -20.29
CA SER A 380 -42.61 12.60 -20.26
C SER A 380 -43.38 12.72 -21.57
N SER A 381 -44.69 12.95 -21.47
CA SER A 381 -45.58 13.15 -22.62
C SER A 381 -45.74 14.64 -22.99
N THR A 382 -45.17 15.54 -22.19
CA THR A 382 -45.22 16.99 -22.44
C THR A 382 -43.96 17.44 -23.17
N GLU A 383 -44.10 18.37 -24.10
CA GLU A 383 -42.97 19.08 -24.72
C GLU A 383 -42.66 20.39 -23.97
N ASN A 384 -43.44 20.73 -22.94
CA ASN A 384 -43.19 21.93 -22.14
C ASN A 384 -41.94 21.74 -21.27
N SER A 385 -40.85 22.37 -21.71
CA SER A 385 -39.56 22.34 -21.02
C SER A 385 -39.63 22.76 -19.55
N GLU A 386 -40.45 23.75 -19.17
CA GLU A 386 -40.55 24.20 -17.77
C GLU A 386 -41.15 23.13 -16.86
N LEU A 387 -42.15 22.40 -17.35
CA LEU A 387 -42.77 21.30 -16.60
C LEU A 387 -41.78 20.12 -16.46
N ILE A 388 -41.07 19.78 -17.53
CA ILE A 388 -40.01 18.74 -17.50
C ILE A 388 -38.93 19.11 -16.48
N GLN A 389 -38.48 20.37 -16.49
CA GLN A 389 -37.44 20.84 -15.58
C GLN A 389 -37.87 20.76 -14.12
N LYS A 390 -39.10 21.17 -13.80
CA LYS A 390 -39.65 21.08 -12.46
C LYS A 390 -39.76 19.63 -11.96
N GLU A 391 -40.26 18.73 -12.79
CA GLU A 391 -40.34 17.30 -12.44
C GLU A 391 -38.95 16.68 -12.23
N ALA A 392 -37.99 17.02 -13.09
CA ALA A 392 -36.60 16.60 -12.97
C ALA A 392 -35.96 17.09 -11.66
N GLU A 393 -36.21 18.34 -11.25
CA GLU A 393 -35.73 18.90 -9.99
C GLU A 393 -36.26 18.15 -8.76
N ASP A 394 -37.56 17.86 -8.74
CA ASP A 394 -38.19 17.16 -7.61
C ASP A 394 -37.64 15.73 -7.48
N ILE A 395 -37.51 15.01 -8.61
CA ILE A 395 -36.94 13.66 -8.65
C ILE A 395 -35.47 13.68 -8.23
N PHE A 396 -34.69 14.64 -8.71
CA PHE A 396 -33.27 14.74 -8.36
C PHE A 396 -33.08 14.96 -6.86
N LYS A 397 -33.84 15.87 -6.25
CA LYS A 397 -33.80 16.14 -4.81
C LYS A 397 -34.17 14.90 -3.99
N GLU A 398 -35.24 14.19 -4.37
CA GLU A 398 -35.66 12.98 -3.66
C GLU A 398 -34.60 11.87 -3.76
N MET A 399 -34.09 11.61 -4.97
CA MET A 399 -33.21 10.48 -5.21
C MET A 399 -31.76 10.72 -4.73
N SER A 400 -31.28 11.97 -4.79
CA SER A 400 -29.97 12.32 -4.24
C SER A 400 -29.92 12.12 -2.72
N ALA A 401 -31.00 12.45 -2.00
CA ALA A 401 -31.11 12.23 -0.56
C ALA A 401 -31.07 10.75 -0.15
N ARG A 402 -31.36 9.82 -1.08
CA ARG A 402 -31.37 8.37 -0.82
C ARG A 402 -29.99 7.72 -0.83
N THR A 403 -28.97 8.40 -1.36
CA THR A 403 -27.59 7.89 -1.33
C THR A 403 -26.77 8.72 -0.37
N SER A 404 -26.27 8.11 0.70
CA SER A 404 -25.45 8.85 1.67
C SER A 404 -24.02 9.05 1.17
N TRP A 405 -23.43 10.19 1.53
CA TRP A 405 -22.00 10.46 1.30
C TRP A 405 -21.11 9.35 1.89
N THR A 406 -21.48 8.85 3.07
CA THR A 406 -20.76 7.79 3.78
C THR A 406 -20.67 6.51 2.95
N ASP A 407 -21.76 6.09 2.31
CA ASP A 407 -21.79 4.88 1.48
C ASP A 407 -20.91 5.03 0.23
N ILE A 408 -20.97 6.19 -0.42
CA ILE A 408 -20.16 6.52 -1.59
C ILE A 408 -18.67 6.52 -1.21
N LEU A 409 -18.34 7.11 -0.06
CA LEU A 409 -16.96 7.17 0.43
C LEU A 409 -16.43 5.77 0.79
N HIS A 410 -17.21 4.95 1.50
CA HIS A 410 -16.82 3.57 1.83
C HIS A 410 -16.65 2.70 0.57
N PHE A 411 -17.53 2.87 -0.41
CA PHE A 411 -17.39 2.23 -1.70
C PHE A 411 -16.09 2.66 -2.40
N SER A 412 -15.83 3.97 -2.48
CA SER A 412 -14.59 4.52 -3.07
C SER A 412 -13.33 4.00 -2.36
N ARG A 413 -13.32 3.93 -1.03
CA ARG A 413 -12.22 3.34 -0.24
C ARG A 413 -12.04 1.85 -0.52
N THR A 414 -13.11 1.11 -0.77
CA THR A 414 -13.03 -0.29 -1.20
C THR A 414 -12.36 -0.41 -2.57
N VAL A 415 -12.70 0.48 -3.52
CA VAL A 415 -12.05 0.56 -4.83
C VAL A 415 -10.57 0.90 -4.69
N PHE A 416 -10.23 1.89 -3.85
CA PHE A 416 -8.86 2.28 -3.51
C PHE A 416 -8.03 1.09 -3.01
N MET A 417 -8.54 0.34 -2.03
CA MET A 417 -7.83 -0.83 -1.50
C MET A 417 -7.58 -1.90 -2.57
N ARG A 418 -8.55 -2.14 -3.46
CA ARG A 418 -8.38 -3.08 -4.56
C ARG A 418 -7.36 -2.61 -5.60
N ASN A 419 -7.38 -1.33 -5.95
CA ASN A 419 -6.40 -0.72 -6.83
C ASN A 419 -4.97 -0.90 -6.28
N ARG A 420 -4.78 -0.66 -4.98
CA ARG A 420 -3.49 -0.90 -4.28
C ARG A 420 -3.06 -2.36 -4.32
N GLU A 421 -4.00 -3.29 -4.22
CA GLU A 421 -3.71 -4.72 -4.31
C GLU A 421 -3.41 -5.20 -5.74
N GLY A 422 -3.65 -4.35 -6.75
CA GLY A 422 -3.56 -4.70 -8.16
C GLY A 422 -4.73 -5.56 -8.64
N LEU A 423 -5.84 -5.56 -7.89
CA LEU A 423 -7.04 -6.28 -8.28
C LEU A 423 -7.84 -5.47 -9.32
N PRO A 424 -8.58 -6.15 -10.23
CA PRO A 424 -9.40 -5.46 -11.21
C PRO A 424 -10.47 -4.57 -10.56
N THR A 425 -10.65 -3.39 -11.15
CA THR A 425 -11.64 -2.35 -10.82
C THR A 425 -12.51 -1.95 -12.03
N ASN A 426 -12.63 -2.86 -13.01
CA ASN A 426 -13.53 -2.70 -14.16
C ASN A 426 -15.02 -2.74 -13.74
N PRO A 427 -15.97 -2.30 -14.59
CA PRO A 427 -17.39 -2.20 -14.22
C PRO A 427 -18.00 -3.48 -13.63
N VAL A 428 -17.68 -4.65 -14.19
CA VAL A 428 -18.16 -5.95 -13.69
C VAL A 428 -17.69 -6.20 -12.26
N SER A 429 -16.41 -5.92 -11.98
CA SER A 429 -15.86 -6.07 -10.64
C SER A 429 -16.51 -5.11 -9.64
N LEU A 430 -16.85 -3.89 -10.05
CA LEU A 430 -17.52 -2.90 -9.21
C LEU A 430 -18.97 -3.29 -8.88
N ILE A 431 -19.71 -3.81 -9.87
CA ILE A 431 -21.05 -4.37 -9.67
C ILE A 431 -20.99 -5.51 -8.65
N ASN A 432 -19.99 -6.39 -8.75
CA ASN A 432 -19.81 -7.49 -7.80
C ASN A 432 -19.48 -7.01 -6.38
N ILE A 433 -18.74 -5.91 -6.23
CA ILE A 433 -18.49 -5.30 -4.92
C ILE A 433 -19.81 -4.74 -4.36
N ALA A 434 -20.54 -3.98 -5.18
CA ALA A 434 -21.80 -3.36 -4.79
C ALA A 434 -22.87 -4.42 -4.43
N ALA A 435 -22.90 -5.56 -5.13
CA ALA A 435 -23.84 -6.63 -4.86
C ALA A 435 -23.63 -7.36 -3.52
N ARG A 436 -22.45 -7.25 -2.91
CA ARG A 436 -22.12 -7.90 -1.63
C ARG A 436 -22.57 -7.10 -0.41
N ASN A 437 -22.91 -5.82 -0.57
CA ASN A 437 -23.40 -4.98 0.51
C ASN A 437 -24.75 -4.34 0.12
N PRO A 438 -25.86 -4.65 0.84
CA PRO A 438 -27.16 -4.04 0.60
C PRO A 438 -27.18 -2.50 0.63
N GLU A 439 -26.29 -1.87 1.40
CA GLU A 439 -26.14 -0.40 1.48
C GLU A 439 -25.78 0.21 0.13
N TYR A 440 -25.10 -0.55 -0.74
CA TYR A 440 -24.67 -0.10 -2.06
C TYR A 440 -25.70 -0.31 -3.16
N LYS A 441 -26.98 -0.55 -2.82
CA LYS A 441 -28.04 -0.83 -3.82
C LYS A 441 -28.14 0.23 -4.92
N TYR A 442 -28.05 1.51 -4.57
CA TYR A 442 -28.16 2.61 -5.55
C TYR A 442 -26.92 2.74 -6.43
N ILE A 443 -25.73 2.53 -5.86
CA ILE A 443 -24.46 2.44 -6.60
C ILE A 443 -24.52 1.28 -7.58
N ARG A 444 -24.96 0.11 -7.13
CA ARG A 444 -25.14 -1.08 -7.97
C ARG A 444 -26.06 -0.79 -9.15
N THR A 445 -27.25 -0.26 -8.89
CA THR A 445 -28.23 0.05 -9.96
C THR A 445 -27.65 1.03 -10.98
N ALA A 446 -26.92 2.05 -10.54
CA ALA A 446 -26.30 3.01 -11.44
C ALA A 446 -25.21 2.37 -12.32
N LEU A 447 -24.37 1.51 -11.73
CA LEU A 447 -23.33 0.77 -12.44
C LEU A 447 -23.94 -0.19 -13.48
N GLU A 448 -24.97 -0.96 -13.10
CA GLU A 448 -25.64 -1.90 -14.00
C GLU A 448 -26.28 -1.22 -15.21
N LYS A 449 -26.87 -0.02 -15.03
CA LYS A 449 -27.54 0.72 -16.10
C LYS A 449 -26.59 1.43 -17.07
N THR A 450 -25.37 1.73 -16.65
CA THR A 450 -24.37 2.46 -17.46
C THR A 450 -23.28 1.56 -18.02
N THR A 451 -23.19 0.31 -17.56
CA THR A 451 -22.26 -0.68 -18.11
C THR A 451 -22.84 -1.24 -19.42
N PRO A 452 -22.09 -1.20 -20.55
CA PRO A 452 -22.53 -1.84 -21.79
C PRO A 452 -22.82 -3.31 -21.54
N LYS A 453 -24.06 -3.76 -21.82
CA LYS A 453 -24.33 -5.20 -21.88
C LYS A 453 -23.51 -5.74 -23.04
N LYS A 454 -22.63 -6.72 -22.80
CA LYS A 454 -22.05 -7.49 -23.90
C LYS A 454 -23.23 -8.07 -24.68
N SER A 455 -23.41 -7.63 -25.93
CA SER A 455 -24.26 -8.31 -26.89
C SER A 455 -23.77 -9.75 -26.96
N ALA A 456 -24.65 -10.66 -26.56
CA ALA A 456 -24.42 -12.11 -26.60
C ALA A 456 -24.30 -12.59 -28.05
#